data_AF-A0A1F9UJG8-F1
#
_entry.id   AF-A0A1F9UJG8-F1
#
_cell.length_a   1.000
_cell.length_b   1.000
_cell.length_c   1.000
_cell.angle_alpha   90.00
_cell.angle_beta   90.00
_cell.angle_gamma   90.00
#
_symmetry.space_group_name_H-M   'P 1'
#
loop_
_entity.id
_entity.type
_entity.pdbx_description
1 polymer ?
#
loop_
_entity_poly.entity_id
_entity_poly.type
_entity_poly.pdbx_seq_one_letter_code
_entity_poly.pdbx_strand_id
1 'polypeptide(L)'
;MRRKRERPMPNKMDVQGKSVAIITKDQQDYISLTDIAKHRNSDAPADIVKNWLRSRSTIEFIGLWEILNNPGFKLVEFDQFKNEAGANHFVLSVSTQ
;
A
#
# COMPACT_ATOMS: atom_id res chain seq x y z
N MET A 1 33.88 7.23 8.55
CA MET A 1 33.42 5.83 8.35
C MET A 1 31.94 5.72 8.77
N ARG A 2 31.00 5.49 7.83
CA ARG A 2 29.58 5.26 8.16
C ARG A 2 29.36 3.76 8.41
N ARG A 3 29.08 3.36 9.66
CA ARG A 3 28.62 1.98 9.95
C ARG A 3 27.32 1.75 9.19
N LYS A 4 27.30 0.79 8.25
CA LYS A 4 26.03 0.24 7.75
C LYS A 4 25.33 -0.39 8.95
N ARG A 5 24.22 0.20 9.41
CA ARG A 5 23.36 -0.44 10.41
C ARG A 5 22.80 -1.72 9.76
N GLU A 6 23.10 -2.87 10.33
CA GLU A 6 22.37 -4.10 10.02
C GLU A 6 20.90 -3.87 10.36
N ARG A 7 20.03 -3.97 9.35
CA ARG A 7 18.59 -3.87 9.59
C ARG A 7 18.14 -5.24 10.13
N PRO A 8 17.39 -5.29 11.24
CA PRO A 8 16.77 -6.54 11.65
C PRO A 8 15.94 -7.08 10.48
N MET A 9 16.10 -8.37 10.20
CA MET A 9 15.34 -9.03 9.13
C MET A 9 13.86 -8.95 9.50
N PRO A 10 13.00 -8.36 8.65
CA PRO A 10 11.58 -8.28 8.95
C PRO A 10 11.02 -9.71 9.10
N ASN A 11 10.15 -9.90 10.10
CA ASN A 11 9.38 -11.13 10.22
C ASN A 11 8.62 -11.38 8.92
N LYS A 12 8.33 -12.64 8.58
CA LYS A 12 7.61 -12.96 7.35
C LYS A 12 6.43 -13.86 7.67
N MET A 13 5.31 -13.63 7.00
CA MET A 13 4.14 -14.51 7.02
C MET A 13 3.93 -15.16 5.67
N ASP A 14 3.33 -16.34 5.67
CA ASP A 14 2.85 -16.98 4.46
C ASP A 14 1.43 -16.50 4.15
N VAL A 15 1.26 -15.95 2.94
CA VAL A 15 -0.02 -15.54 2.38
C VAL A 15 -0.19 -16.31 1.08
N GLN A 16 -1.07 -17.31 1.10
CA GLN A 16 -1.35 -18.14 -0.08
C GLN A 16 -0.06 -18.76 -0.70
N GLY A 17 0.86 -19.25 0.13
CA GLY A 17 2.14 -19.82 -0.33
C GLY A 17 3.18 -18.76 -0.73
N LYS A 18 2.98 -17.50 -0.36
CA LYS A 18 3.90 -16.39 -0.63
C LYS A 18 4.40 -15.78 0.67
N SER A 19 5.71 -15.63 0.76
CA SER A 19 6.35 -14.96 1.89
C SER A 19 6.18 -13.44 1.78
N VAL A 20 5.44 -12.84 2.70
CA VAL A 20 5.20 -11.39 2.80
C VAL A 20 5.87 -10.86 4.05
N ALA A 21 6.65 -9.79 3.93
CA ALA A 21 7.29 -9.17 5.08
C ALA A 21 6.29 -8.47 6.00
N ILE A 22 6.49 -8.65 7.30
CA ILE A 22 5.85 -7.96 8.41
C ILE A 22 6.88 -7.04 9.06
N ILE A 23 6.49 -5.79 9.27
CA ILE A 23 7.26 -4.79 10.00
C ILE A 23 6.49 -4.51 11.29
N THR A 24 7.07 -4.83 12.44
CA THR A 24 6.51 -4.46 13.73
C THR A 24 7.06 -3.10 14.15
N LYS A 25 6.18 -2.15 14.44
CA LYS A 25 6.53 -0.82 14.93
C LYS A 25 5.47 -0.36 15.92
N ASP A 26 5.89 0.20 17.05
CA ASP A 26 4.99 0.78 18.06
C ASP A 26 3.87 -0.19 18.51
N GLN A 27 4.22 -1.48 18.70
CA GLN A 27 3.30 -2.57 19.06
C GLN A 27 2.21 -2.86 18.02
N GLN A 28 2.37 -2.38 16.79
CA GLN A 28 1.52 -2.68 15.65
C GLN A 28 2.31 -3.40 14.55
N ASP A 29 1.66 -4.36 13.92
CA ASP A 29 2.22 -5.10 12.80
C ASP A 29 1.73 -4.53 11.47
N TYR A 30 2.67 -4.22 10.59
CA TYR A 30 2.42 -3.70 9.25
C TYR A 30 2.81 -4.73 8.20
N ILE A 31 1.95 -4.93 7.21
CA ILE A 31 2.18 -5.89 6.12
C ILE A 31 2.75 -5.16 4.90
N SER A 32 3.76 -5.74 4.25
CA SER A 32 4.41 -5.18 3.06
C SER A 32 3.51 -5.23 1.81
N LEU A 33 2.89 -4.11 1.46
CA LEU A 33 2.10 -3.97 0.22
C LEU A 33 2.95 -4.22 -1.04
N THR A 34 4.24 -3.87 -1.03
CA THR A 34 5.12 -4.10 -2.17
C THR A 34 5.34 -5.58 -2.42
N ASP A 35 5.46 -6.40 -1.37
CA ASP A 35 5.62 -7.85 -1.53
C ASP A 35 4.33 -8.50 -2.03
N ILE A 36 3.16 -8.00 -1.62
CA ILE A 36 1.87 -8.39 -2.19
C ILE A 36 1.79 -7.98 -3.67
N ALA A 37 2.22 -6.77 -4.02
CA ALA A 37 2.19 -6.28 -5.39
C ALA A 37 3.12 -7.05 -6.34
N LYS A 38 4.29 -7.50 -5.87
CA LYS A 38 5.21 -8.36 -6.63
C LYS A 38 4.55 -9.66 -7.09
N HIS A 39 3.50 -10.12 -6.43
CA HIS A 39 2.74 -11.28 -6.88
C HIS A 39 2.01 -11.01 -8.20
N ARG A 40 1.54 -9.78 -8.43
CA ARG A 40 0.86 -9.37 -9.67
C ARG A 40 1.86 -9.02 -10.76
N ASN A 41 2.90 -8.27 -10.43
CA ASN A 41 3.97 -7.90 -11.34
C ASN A 41 5.25 -7.63 -10.52
N SER A 42 6.25 -8.52 -10.66
CA SER A 42 7.53 -8.40 -9.96
C SER A 42 8.40 -7.25 -10.47
N ASP A 43 8.23 -6.86 -11.74
CA ASP A 43 9.09 -5.90 -12.42
C ASP A 43 8.65 -4.46 -12.13
N ALA A 44 7.34 -4.25 -11.96
CA ALA A 44 6.73 -2.96 -11.66
C ALA A 44 5.72 -3.00 -10.49
N PRO A 45 6.10 -3.48 -9.29
CA PRO A 45 5.19 -3.56 -8.14
C PRO A 45 4.71 -2.18 -7.66
N ALA A 46 5.52 -1.14 -7.87
CA ALA A 46 5.15 0.23 -7.53
C ALA A 46 3.94 0.71 -8.35
N ASP A 47 3.84 0.33 -9.62
CA ASP A 47 2.73 0.76 -10.48
C ASP A 47 1.43 0.04 -10.12
N ILE A 48 1.52 -1.23 -9.68
CA ILE A 48 0.39 -1.95 -9.10
C ILE A 48 -0.14 -1.23 -7.86
N VAL A 49 0.73 -0.84 -6.92
CA VAL A 49 0.32 -0.11 -5.71
C VAL A 49 -0.28 1.25 -6.06
N LYS A 50 0.34 2.01 -6.99
CA LYS A 50 -0.22 3.28 -7.47
C LYS A 50 -1.61 3.10 -8.07
N ASN A 51 -1.83 2.03 -8.84
CA ASN A 51 -3.12 1.75 -9.46
C ASN A 51 -4.19 1.42 -8.41
N TRP A 52 -3.86 0.62 -7.38
CA TRP A 52 -4.77 0.38 -6.26
C TRP A 52 -5.16 1.68 -5.57
N LEU A 53 -4.18 2.53 -5.25
CA LEU A 53 -4.43 3.79 -4.56
C LEU A 53 -5.09 4.86 -5.44
N ARG A 54 -5.06 4.74 -6.77
CA ARG A 54 -5.78 5.63 -7.69
C ARG A 54 -7.28 5.32 -7.73
N SER A 55 -7.66 4.05 -7.52
CA SER A 55 -9.05 3.63 -7.64
C SER A 55 -9.89 4.19 -6.50
N ARG A 56 -10.94 4.95 -6.84
CA ARG A 56 -11.91 5.46 -5.85
C ARG A 56 -12.51 4.34 -5.02
N SER A 57 -12.83 3.19 -5.62
CA SER A 57 -13.39 2.05 -4.91
C SER A 57 -12.43 1.48 -3.85
N THR A 58 -11.12 1.48 -4.12
CA THR A 58 -10.11 1.03 -3.16
C THR A 58 -9.96 2.02 -2.03
N ILE A 59 -9.94 3.33 -2.33
CA ILE A 59 -9.87 4.38 -1.31
C ILE A 59 -11.13 4.36 -0.41
N GLU A 60 -12.32 4.23 -0.99
CA GLU A 60 -13.57 4.10 -0.23
C GLU A 60 -13.57 2.88 0.69
N PHE A 61 -13.09 1.74 0.21
CA PHE A 61 -12.96 0.52 1.01
C PHE A 61 -11.99 0.71 2.19
N ILE A 62 -10.80 1.28 1.95
CA ILE A 62 -9.82 1.57 3.01
C ILE A 62 -10.41 2.56 4.02
N GLY A 63 -11.10 3.61 3.55
CA GLY A 63 -11.75 4.58 4.42
C GLY A 63 -12.80 3.96 5.33
N LEU A 64 -13.65 3.09 4.79
CA LEU A 64 -14.63 2.37 5.59
C LEU A 64 -13.95 1.47 6.64
N TRP A 65 -12.90 0.75 6.24
CA TRP A 65 -12.15 -0.09 7.15
C TRP A 65 -11.52 0.73 8.28
N GLU A 66 -10.92 1.88 7.98
CA GLU A 66 -10.35 2.80 8.97
C GLU A 66 -11.41 3.34 9.93
N ILE A 67 -12.58 3.75 9.44
CA ILE A 67 -13.70 4.19 10.29
C ILE A 67 -14.11 3.09 11.30
N LEU A 68 -14.11 1.84 10.86
CA LEU A 68 -14.51 0.70 11.69
C LEU A 68 -13.43 0.26 12.70
N ASN A 69 -12.15 0.40 12.36
CA ASN A 69 -11.06 -0.22 13.12
C ASN A 69 -10.10 0.78 13.78
N ASN A 70 -10.17 2.06 13.44
CA ASN A 70 -9.30 3.10 13.95
C ASN A 70 -10.11 4.23 14.61
N PRO A 71 -10.35 4.16 15.94
CA PRO A 71 -11.15 5.14 16.67
C PRO A 71 -10.62 6.59 16.58
N GLY A 72 -9.34 6.78 16.23
CA GLY A 72 -8.71 8.09 16.04
C GLY A 72 -8.74 8.57 14.58
N PHE A 73 -9.48 7.91 13.69
CA PHE A 73 -9.48 8.22 12.27
C PHE A 73 -10.06 9.61 11.99
N LYS A 74 -9.32 10.38 11.19
CA LYS A 74 -9.67 11.77 10.86
C LYS A 74 -10.57 11.83 9.63
N LEU A 75 -11.85 11.54 9.84
CA LEU A 75 -12.84 11.46 8.77
C LEU A 75 -12.92 12.72 7.89
N VAL A 76 -12.84 13.90 8.50
CA VAL A 76 -12.95 15.19 7.78
C VAL A 76 -11.78 15.40 6.82
N GLU A 77 -10.55 15.11 7.25
CA GLU A 77 -9.36 15.19 6.38
C GLU A 77 -9.44 14.13 5.27
N PHE A 78 -9.93 12.94 5.59
CA PHE A 78 -10.08 11.85 4.64
C PHE A 78 -11.11 12.12 3.53
N ASP A 79 -12.20 12.82 3.83
CA ASP A 79 -13.23 13.15 2.84
C ASP A 79 -12.67 13.92 1.65
N GLN A 80 -11.68 14.80 1.86
CA GLN A 80 -11.00 15.48 0.77
C GLN A 80 -10.24 14.49 -0.14
N PHE A 81 -9.45 13.58 0.43
CA PHE A 81 -8.74 12.54 -0.33
C PHE A 81 -9.69 11.62 -1.10
N LYS A 82 -10.82 11.24 -0.50
CA LYS A 82 -11.85 10.44 -1.16
C LYS A 82 -12.47 11.16 -2.37
N ASN A 83 -12.70 12.47 -2.25
CA ASN A 83 -13.27 13.27 -3.33
C ASN A 83 -12.28 13.50 -4.49
N GLU A 84 -10.98 13.54 -4.20
CA GLU A 84 -9.91 13.62 -5.19
C GLU A 84 -9.59 12.25 -5.84
N ALA A 85 -9.89 11.14 -5.16
CA ALA A 85 -9.69 9.79 -5.67
C ALA A 85 -10.58 9.49 -6.88
N GLY A 86 -10.00 8.88 -7.91
CA GLY A 86 -10.70 8.60 -9.17
C GLY A 86 -10.96 9.83 -10.05
N ALA A 87 -10.55 11.04 -9.64
CA ALA A 87 -10.46 12.17 -10.56
C ALA A 87 -9.47 11.79 -11.68
N ASN A 88 -9.92 11.85 -12.94
CA ASN A 88 -9.16 11.38 -14.10
C ASN A 88 -7.83 12.14 -14.25
N HIS A 89 -6.74 11.55 -13.74
CA HIS A 89 -5.37 11.95 -14.05
C HIS A 89 -4.74 10.82 -14.88
N PHE A 90 -5.08 10.80 -16.17
CA PHE A 90 -4.59 9.80 -17.12
C PHE A 90 -3.05 9.78 -17.13
N VAL A 91 -2.45 8.58 -17.08
CA VAL A 91 -1.04 8.38 -17.42
C VAL A 91 -1.02 7.56 -18.71
N LEU A 92 -0.74 8.23 -19.82
CA LEU A 92 -0.48 7.58 -21.10
C LEU A 92 0.91 6.94 -21.01
N SER A 93 1.00 5.61 -21.11
CA SER A 93 2.27 4.94 -21.39
C SER A 93 2.37 4.70 -22.89
N VAL A 94 3.47 5.16 -23.50
CA VAL A 94 3.81 4.83 -24.89
C VAL A 94 4.11 3.33 -24.99
N SER A 95 3.39 2.65 -25.87
CA SER A 95 3.81 1.35 -26.40
C SER A 95 4.65 1.62 -27.63
N THR A 96 5.96 1.42 -27.55
CA THR A 96 6.85 1.45 -28.72
C THR A 96 6.66 0.15 -29.48
N GLN A 97 6.32 0.24 -30.77
CA GLN A 97 6.28 -0.89 -31.71
C GLN A 97 7.68 -1.42 -32.01
#